data_AF-A0A416GHB3-F1
#
_entry.id   AF-A0A416GHB3-F1
#
_cell.length_a   1.000
_cell.length_b   1.000
_cell.length_c   1.000
_cell.angle_alpha   90.00
_cell.angle_beta   90.00
_cell.angle_gamma   90.00
#
_symmetry.space_group_name_H-M   'P 1'
#
loop_
_entity.id
_entity.type
_entity.pdbx_description
1 polymer ?
#
loop_
_entity_poly.entity_id
_entity_poly.type
_entity_poly.pdbx_seq_one_letter_code
_entity_poly.pdbx_strand_id
1 'polypeptide(L)'
;MDLNRDKIVIDGTTYLAVPDDKDNTCDYCSLRAKCYNRDGIPCGLYAGGVHFVRQLDKKVYLSLPISGKDTYEIRRTLRKGYDYLRAQGYQIITPYDASPNANASYAEHMGKDIQALLECDVVLMMPGWEDSRGCQCEKATAEIYGKEIVYYADTE
;
A
#
# COMPACT_ATOMS: atom_id res chain seq x y z
N MET A 1 7.88 16.97 0.64
CA MET A 1 7.94 15.62 0.04
C MET A 1 8.92 15.74 -1.11
N ASP A 2 10.18 15.44 -0.84
CA ASP A 2 11.28 15.59 -1.81
C ASP A 2 11.36 14.32 -2.65
N LEU A 3 11.26 14.46 -3.97
CA LEU A 3 11.19 13.36 -4.95
C LEU A 3 12.44 12.45 -5.02
N ASN A 4 13.47 12.71 -4.20
CA ASN A 4 14.71 11.93 -4.11
C ASN A 4 14.87 11.14 -2.80
N ARG A 5 13.88 11.14 -1.89
CA ARG A 5 13.96 10.45 -0.58
C ARG A 5 13.03 9.24 -0.42
N ASP A 6 12.19 8.97 -1.41
CA ASP A 6 11.16 7.93 -1.29
C ASP A 6 11.59 6.53 -1.76
N LYS A 7 12.61 6.45 -2.61
CA LYS A 7 13.16 5.19 -3.13
C LYS A 7 14.62 5.35 -3.53
N ILE A 8 15.36 4.25 -3.49
CA ILE A 8 16.74 4.15 -3.99
C ILE A 8 16.85 2.96 -4.95
N VAL A 9 17.83 2.98 -5.85
CA VAL A 9 18.11 1.88 -6.77
C VAL A 9 19.55 1.45 -6.60
N ILE A 10 19.77 0.17 -6.33
CA ILE A 10 21.10 -0.45 -6.16
C ILE A 10 21.15 -1.64 -7.10
N ASP A 11 22.10 -1.65 -8.02
CA ASP A 11 22.29 -2.74 -9.00
C ASP A 11 21.00 -3.13 -9.73
N GLY A 12 20.20 -2.13 -10.13
CA GLY A 12 18.92 -2.32 -10.81
C GLY A 12 17.75 -2.76 -9.92
N THR A 13 17.99 -2.99 -8.62
CA THR A 13 16.95 -3.32 -7.65
C THR A 13 16.45 -2.05 -6.95
N THR A 14 15.14 -1.83 -6.99
CA THR A 14 14.49 -0.71 -6.28
C THR A 14 14.23 -1.06 -4.81
N TYR A 15 14.48 -0.10 -3.93
CA TYR A 15 14.14 -0.15 -2.52
C TYR A 15 13.30 1.07 -2.15
N LEU A 16 12.26 0.86 -1.34
CA LEU A 16 11.33 1.90 -0.89
C LEU A 16 11.70 2.33 0.53
N ALA A 17 11.74 3.64 0.75
CA ALA A 17 11.90 4.20 2.09
C ALA A 17 10.65 3.94 2.94
N VAL A 18 10.83 3.52 4.19
CA VAL A 18 9.80 3.27 5.19
C VAL A 18 10.19 4.03 6.46
N PRO A 19 9.40 5.01 6.91
CA PRO A 19 9.68 5.74 8.15
C PRO A 19 9.64 4.80 9.36
N ASP A 20 10.55 5.00 10.32
CA ASP A 20 10.43 4.38 11.63
C ASP A 20 9.33 5.12 12.41
N ASP A 21 8.20 4.45 12.68
CA ASP A 21 7.21 4.89 13.66
C ASP A 21 7.28 4.01 14.92
N LYS A 22 6.49 4.35 15.95
CA LYS A 22 6.51 3.63 17.24
C LYS A 22 5.93 2.22 17.16
N ASP A 23 5.20 1.89 16.09
CA ASP A 23 4.42 0.66 15.94
C ASP A 23 5.06 -0.30 14.92
N ASN A 24 5.88 0.23 14.01
CA ASN A 24 6.79 -0.48 13.11
C ASN A 24 8.20 -0.55 13.69
N THR A 25 8.30 -0.74 15.01
CA THR A 25 9.58 -1.16 15.59
C THR A 25 9.92 -2.49 14.95
N CYS A 26 10.93 -2.50 14.10
CA CYS A 26 11.59 -3.72 13.70
C CYS A 26 11.95 -4.48 15.00
N ASP A 27 11.24 -5.55 15.33
CA ASP A 27 11.48 -6.36 16.53
C ASP A 27 12.90 -6.96 16.58
N TYR A 28 13.64 -6.86 15.46
CA TYR A 28 15.06 -7.21 15.36
C TYR A 28 16.03 -6.08 15.73
N CYS A 29 15.56 -4.82 15.86
CA CYS A 29 16.40 -3.65 16.13
C CYS A 29 16.74 -3.44 17.61
N SER A 30 16.01 -4.05 18.55
CA SER A 30 16.15 -3.77 19.98
C SER A 30 17.35 -4.44 20.66
N LEU A 31 18.16 -5.24 19.94
CA LEU A 31 19.26 -6.00 20.55
C LEU A 31 20.65 -5.88 19.93
N ARG A 32 20.87 -5.17 18.82
CA ARG A 32 22.23 -4.95 18.29
C ARG A 32 22.37 -3.60 17.61
N ALA A 33 23.54 -2.99 17.77
CA ALA A 33 23.96 -1.70 17.21
C ALA A 33 23.95 -1.58 15.66
N LYS A 34 23.34 -2.54 14.94
CA LYS A 34 23.24 -2.62 13.48
C LYS A 34 21.93 -3.31 13.12
N CYS A 35 21.11 -2.70 12.26
CA CYS A 35 19.82 -3.23 11.81
C CYS A 35 19.97 -4.08 10.54
N TYR A 36 19.13 -5.12 10.41
CA TYR A 36 19.17 -6.11 9.35
C TYR A 36 17.74 -6.48 8.89
N ASN A 37 17.53 -6.86 7.62
CA ASN A 37 16.25 -7.37 7.14
C ASN A 37 16.02 -8.86 7.55
N ARG A 38 14.87 -9.45 7.18
CA ARG A 38 14.53 -10.87 7.46
C ARG A 38 15.51 -11.89 6.88
N ASP A 39 16.30 -11.48 5.88
CA ASP A 39 17.33 -12.29 5.24
C ASP A 39 18.75 -12.02 5.82
N GLY A 40 18.86 -11.22 6.88
CA GLY A 40 20.13 -10.91 7.53
C GLY A 40 21.01 -9.88 6.81
N ILE A 41 20.44 -9.07 5.91
CA ILE A 41 21.16 -8.05 5.14
C ILE A 41 21.20 -6.73 5.93
N PRO A 42 22.38 -6.11 6.16
CA PRO A 42 22.49 -4.87 6.92
C PRO A 42 21.71 -3.72 6.28
N CYS A 43 20.99 -2.93 7.08
CA CYS A 43 20.29 -1.70 6.65
C CYS A 43 21.28 -0.53 6.40
N GLY A 44 22.36 -0.77 5.67
CA GLY A 44 23.55 0.08 5.68
C GLY A 44 23.45 1.46 5.02
N LEU A 45 22.28 2.08 4.86
CA LEU A 45 22.20 3.29 4.01
C LEU A 45 21.81 4.61 4.65
N TYR A 46 21.21 4.70 5.84
CA TYR A 46 20.98 6.01 6.47
C TYR A 46 21.02 5.92 7.99
N ALA A 47 21.85 6.77 8.61
CA ALA A 47 21.77 7.02 10.04
C ALA A 47 20.54 7.90 10.30
N GLY A 48 19.49 7.31 10.89
CA GLY A 48 18.33 8.03 11.43
C GLY A 48 16.99 7.66 10.78
N GLY A 49 16.14 6.98 11.54
CA GLY A 49 14.67 7.06 11.46
C GLY A 49 13.96 6.59 10.18
N VAL A 50 14.68 6.02 9.22
CA VAL A 50 14.12 5.52 7.95
C VAL A 50 14.87 4.26 7.55
N HIS A 51 14.14 3.17 7.30
CA HIS A 51 14.68 1.94 6.73
C HIS A 51 14.21 1.75 5.29
N PHE A 52 14.88 0.85 4.56
CA PHE A 52 14.58 0.58 3.15
C PHE A 52 14.17 -0.87 2.97
N VAL A 53 13.06 -1.10 2.28
CA VAL A 53 12.57 -2.44 1.93
C VAL A 53 12.69 -2.65 0.44
N ARG A 54 13.07 -3.84 0.02
CA ARG A 54 13.14 -4.18 -1.40
C ARG A 54 11.74 -4.10 -2.01
N GLN A 55 11.61 -3.44 -3.15
CA GLN A 55 10.37 -3.43 -3.90
C GLN A 55 10.13 -4.82 -4.50
N LEU A 56 8.93 -5.35 -4.30
CA LEU A 56 8.45 -6.59 -4.88
C LEU A 56 8.06 -6.39 -6.33
N ASP A 57 8.16 -7.46 -7.11
CA ASP A 57 7.51 -7.57 -8.42
C ASP A 57 6.06 -8.06 -8.25
N LYS A 58 5.33 -7.38 -7.35
CA LYS A 58 3.91 -7.62 -7.08
C LYS A 58 3.18 -6.29 -6.95
N LYS A 59 2.04 -6.19 -7.62
CA LYS A 59 1.13 -5.04 -7.54
C LYS A 59 -0.05 -5.35 -6.63
N VAL A 60 -0.44 -4.35 -5.85
CA VAL A 60 -1.59 -4.42 -4.97
C VAL A 60 -2.57 -3.30 -5.30
N TYR A 61 -3.85 -3.65 -5.44
CA TYR A 61 -4.93 -2.69 -5.51
C TYR A 61 -5.43 -2.38 -4.09
N LEU A 62 -5.37 -1.12 -3.68
CA LEU A 62 -5.84 -0.66 -2.37
C LEU A 62 -7.31 -0.24 -2.48
N SER A 63 -8.21 -1.12 -2.04
CA SER A 63 -9.66 -0.89 -2.01
C SER A 63 -10.06 -0.16 -0.73
N LEU A 64 -10.71 1.01 -0.83
CA LEU A 64 -11.19 1.78 0.31
C LEU A 64 -12.53 2.49 0.04
N PRO A 65 -13.36 2.73 1.07
CA PRO A 65 -14.57 3.54 0.92
C PRO A 65 -14.24 5.01 0.58
N ILE A 66 -14.86 5.53 -0.49
CA ILE A 66 -14.70 6.93 -0.93
C ILE A 66 -16.04 7.68 -0.92
N SER A 67 -17.07 7.12 -1.56
CA SER A 67 -18.37 7.82 -1.69
C SER A 67 -18.99 8.10 -0.32
N GLY A 68 -19.34 9.37 -0.07
CA GLY A 68 -19.99 9.80 1.17
C GLY A 68 -19.04 9.99 2.37
N LYS A 69 -17.72 9.81 2.18
CA LYS A 69 -16.70 10.09 3.20
C LYS A 69 -16.13 11.49 3.04
N ASP A 70 -15.68 12.09 4.14
CA ASP A 70 -14.98 13.37 4.07
C ASP A 70 -13.53 13.20 3.61
N THR A 71 -12.95 14.24 3.03
CA THR A 71 -11.61 14.19 2.44
C THR A 71 -10.50 13.90 3.47
N TYR A 72 -10.69 14.27 4.73
CA TYR A 72 -9.71 13.97 5.79
C TYR A 72 -9.74 12.48 6.15
N GLU A 73 -10.93 11.88 6.29
CA GLU A 73 -11.09 10.45 6.51
C GLU A 73 -10.45 9.64 5.37
N ILE A 74 -10.75 9.98 4.11
CA ILE A 74 -10.18 9.29 2.94
C ILE A 74 -8.65 9.36 2.95
N ARG A 75 -8.08 10.55 3.19
CA ARG A 75 -6.63 10.73 3.22
C ARG A 75 -5.97 9.95 4.35
N ARG A 76 -6.60 9.89 5.53
CA ARG A 76 -6.10 9.10 6.66
C ARG A 76 -6.10 7.61 6.33
N THR A 77 -7.18 7.09 5.74
CA THR A 77 -7.28 5.68 5.34
C THR A 77 -6.29 5.33 4.24
N LEU A 78 -6.17 6.16 3.20
CA LEU A 78 -5.14 6.01 2.17
C LEU A 78 -3.75 5.94 2.80
N ARG A 79 -3.43 6.88 3.71
CA ARG A 79 -2.11 6.93 4.34
C ARG A 79 -1.78 5.64 5.09
N LYS A 80 -2.72 5.13 5.89
CA LYS A 80 -2.58 3.85 6.60
C LYS A 80 -2.30 2.68 5.65
N GLY A 81 -3.09 2.55 4.58
CA GLY A 81 -2.90 1.48 3.60
C GLY A 81 -1.59 1.62 2.81
N TYR A 82 -1.21 2.85 2.45
CA TYR A 82 0.08 3.14 1.82
C TYR A 82 1.25 2.72 2.72
N ASP A 83 1.23 3.13 3.99
CA ASP A 83 2.33 2.83 4.91
C ASP A 83 2.43 1.30 5.14
N TYR A 84 1.31 0.61 5.33
CA TYR A 84 1.26 -0.86 5.48
C TYR A 84 1.82 -1.62 4.26
N LEU A 85 1.35 -1.29 3.06
CA LEU A 85 1.79 -1.97 1.83
C LEU A 85 3.22 -1.61 1.44
N ARG A 86 3.63 -0.36 1.69
CA ARG A 86 4.98 0.11 1.41
C ARG A 86 5.99 -0.56 2.31
N ALA A 87 5.68 -0.77 3.60
CA ALA A 87 6.51 -1.53 4.53
C ALA A 87 6.74 -2.99 4.07
N GLN A 88 5.85 -3.54 3.25
CA GLN A 88 5.96 -4.87 2.67
C GLN A 88 6.63 -4.87 1.28
N GLY A 89 6.89 -3.71 0.69
CA GLY A 89 7.56 -3.56 -0.61
C GLY A 89 6.64 -3.61 -1.83
N TYR A 90 5.32 -3.58 -1.67
CA TYR A 90 4.39 -3.68 -2.81
C TYR A 90 4.42 -2.44 -3.73
N GLN A 91 4.08 -2.66 -4.99
CA GLN A 91 3.68 -1.61 -5.93
C GLN A 91 2.19 -1.30 -5.74
N ILE A 92 1.86 -0.10 -5.28
CA ILE A 92 0.50 0.24 -4.82
C ILE A 92 -0.23 0.98 -5.92
N ILE A 93 -1.44 0.53 -6.22
CA ILE A 93 -2.41 1.18 -7.10
C ILE A 93 -3.65 1.53 -6.28
N THR A 94 -4.13 2.76 -6.38
CA THR A 94 -5.34 3.24 -5.69
C THR A 94 -6.42 3.65 -6.69
N PRO A 95 -7.67 3.86 -6.25
CA PRO A 95 -8.71 4.42 -7.11
C PRO A 95 -8.34 5.78 -7.72
N TYR A 96 -7.52 6.58 -7.03
CA TYR A 96 -7.03 7.86 -7.54
C TYR A 96 -5.98 7.71 -8.64
N ASP A 97 -5.20 6.62 -8.62
CA ASP A 97 -4.27 6.28 -9.69
C ASP A 97 -5.02 5.71 -10.91
N ALA A 98 -6.00 4.83 -10.65
CA ALA A 98 -6.79 4.17 -11.68
C ALA A 98 -7.74 5.14 -12.40
N SER A 99 -8.40 6.04 -11.66
CA SER A 99 -9.34 7.02 -12.20
C SER A 99 -9.06 8.44 -11.66
N PRO A 100 -8.05 9.15 -12.22
CA PRO A 100 -7.61 10.45 -11.71
C PRO A 100 -8.57 11.61 -12.03
N ASN A 101 -9.52 11.42 -12.94
CA ASN A 101 -10.51 12.44 -13.27
C ASN A 101 -11.62 12.47 -12.22
N ALA A 102 -11.56 13.42 -11.30
CA ALA A 102 -12.55 13.59 -10.24
C ALA A 102 -13.98 13.90 -10.74
N ASN A 103 -14.13 14.33 -12.00
CA ASN A 103 -15.44 14.64 -12.60
C ASN A 103 -16.00 13.47 -13.42
N ALA A 104 -15.34 12.31 -13.43
CA ALA A 104 -15.83 11.14 -14.14
C ALA A 104 -17.12 10.60 -13.49
N SER A 105 -17.91 9.88 -14.28
CA SER A 105 -19.11 9.24 -13.75
C SER A 105 -18.74 8.09 -12.80
N TYR A 106 -19.63 7.73 -11.87
CA TYR A 106 -19.44 6.57 -11.01
C TYR A 106 -19.15 5.29 -11.81
N ALA A 107 -19.85 5.07 -12.93
CA ALA A 107 -19.63 3.91 -13.79
C ALA A 107 -18.24 3.91 -14.43
N GLU A 108 -17.72 5.08 -14.81
CA GLU A 108 -16.36 5.21 -15.34
C GLU A 108 -15.30 4.95 -14.28
N HIS A 109 -15.48 5.48 -13.06
CA HIS A 109 -14.61 5.17 -11.92
C HIS A 109 -14.57 3.66 -11.69
N MET A 110 -15.73 3.03 -11.49
CA MET A 110 -15.80 1.58 -11.26
C MET A 110 -15.18 0.77 -12.39
N GLY A 111 -15.39 1.14 -13.65
CA GLY A 111 -14.79 0.43 -14.79
C GLY A 111 -13.26 0.47 -14.77
N LYS A 112 -12.67 1.63 -14.46
CA LYS A 112 -11.22 1.83 -14.33
C LYS A 112 -10.64 1.12 -13.12
N ASP A 113 -11.36 1.16 -12.00
CA ASP A 113 -10.99 0.48 -10.76
C ASP A 113 -10.91 -1.04 -10.96
N ILE A 114 -11.93 -1.63 -11.60
CA ILE A 114 -11.93 -3.05 -11.94
C ILE A 114 -10.80 -3.41 -12.91
N GLN A 115 -10.55 -2.59 -13.94
CA GLN A 115 -9.42 -2.82 -14.84
C GLN A 115 -8.09 -2.85 -14.06
N ALA A 116 -7.83 -1.83 -13.24
CA ALA A 116 -6.61 -1.71 -12.47
C ALA A 116 -6.43 -2.86 -11.46
N LEU A 117 -7.53 -3.28 -10.81
CA LEU A 117 -7.55 -4.43 -9.92
C LEU A 117 -7.15 -5.73 -10.65
N LEU A 118 -7.66 -5.95 -11.86
CA LEU A 118 -7.33 -7.14 -12.66
C LEU A 118 -5.86 -7.17 -13.11
N GLU A 119 -5.21 -6.01 -13.21
CA GLU A 119 -3.77 -5.88 -13.48
C GLU A 119 -2.89 -6.05 -12.23
N CYS A 120 -3.50 -6.13 -11.03
CA CYS A 120 -2.81 -6.37 -9.77
C CYS A 120 -2.77 -7.86 -9.39
N ASP A 121 -1.84 -8.22 -8.52
CA ASP A 121 -1.69 -9.57 -7.97
C ASP A 121 -2.53 -9.76 -6.70
N VAL A 122 -2.64 -8.69 -5.90
CA VAL A 122 -3.27 -8.66 -4.58
C VAL A 122 -4.29 -7.53 -4.51
N VAL A 123 -5.34 -7.71 -3.70
CA VAL A 123 -6.29 -6.65 -3.32
C VAL A 123 -6.26 -6.48 -1.81
N LEU A 124 -5.93 -5.28 -1.34
CA LEU A 124 -6.04 -4.92 0.07
C LEU A 124 -7.40 -4.25 0.32
N MET A 125 -8.21 -4.86 1.18
CA MET A 125 -9.47 -4.30 1.64
C MET A 125 -9.23 -3.46 2.90
N MET A 126 -9.47 -2.15 2.81
CA MET A 126 -9.37 -1.22 3.96
C MET A 126 -10.63 -1.26 4.84
N PRO A 127 -10.57 -0.81 6.11
CA PRO A 127 -11.73 -0.83 7.01
C PRO A 127 -12.95 -0.10 6.44
N GLY A 128 -14.14 -0.68 6.65
CA GLY A 128 -15.41 -0.17 6.12
C GLY A 128 -15.72 -0.61 4.69
N TRP A 129 -14.93 -1.53 4.11
CA TRP A 129 -15.19 -2.09 2.78
C TRP A 129 -16.56 -2.78 2.71
N GLU A 130 -17.04 -3.34 3.83
CA GLU A 130 -18.32 -4.03 3.95
C GLU A 130 -19.51 -3.10 3.67
N ASP A 131 -19.37 -1.79 3.89
CA ASP A 131 -20.44 -0.81 3.69
C ASP A 131 -20.31 -0.06 2.35
N SER A 132 -19.25 -0.34 1.59
CA SER A 132 -18.94 0.34 0.32
C SER A 132 -19.31 -0.52 -0.87
N ARG A 133 -20.29 -0.06 -1.67
CA ARG A 133 -20.68 -0.73 -2.93
C ARG A 133 -19.51 -0.91 -3.89
N GLY A 134 -18.60 0.06 -3.95
CA GLY A 134 -17.39 -0.03 -4.78
C GLY A 134 -16.47 -1.14 -4.30
N CYS A 135 -16.14 -1.14 -3.00
CA CYS A 135 -15.26 -2.16 -2.41
C CYS A 135 -15.86 -3.56 -2.48
N GLN A 136 -17.17 -3.72 -2.27
CA GLN A 136 -17.85 -5.01 -2.44
C GLN A 136 -17.75 -5.51 -3.88
N CYS A 137 -17.90 -4.61 -4.87
CA CYS A 137 -17.75 -4.96 -6.28
C CYS A 137 -16.32 -5.42 -6.59
N GLU A 138 -15.32 -4.67 -6.12
CA GLU A 138 -13.90 -5.01 -6.26
C GLU A 138 -13.55 -6.35 -5.60
N LYS A 139 -14.04 -6.59 -4.37
CA LYS A 139 -13.86 -7.87 -3.67
C LYS A 139 -14.48 -9.02 -4.46
N ALA A 140 -15.73 -8.87 -4.93
CA ALA A 140 -16.39 -9.91 -5.71
C ALA A 140 -15.63 -10.20 -7.01
N THR A 141 -15.12 -9.17 -7.69
CA THR A 141 -14.24 -9.34 -8.85
C THR A 141 -12.97 -10.10 -8.46
N ALA A 142 -12.30 -9.70 -7.37
CA ALA A 142 -11.11 -10.38 -6.88
C ALA A 142 -11.36 -11.88 -6.63
N GLU A 143 -12.49 -12.22 -6.01
CA GLU A 143 -12.90 -13.61 -5.76
C GLU A 143 -13.16 -14.38 -7.07
N ILE A 144 -13.89 -13.78 -8.02
CA ILE A 144 -14.20 -14.41 -9.31
C ILE A 144 -12.93 -14.72 -10.11
N TYR A 145 -11.97 -13.80 -10.11
CA TYR A 145 -10.75 -13.93 -10.90
C TYR A 145 -9.57 -14.52 -10.11
N GLY A 146 -9.80 -15.02 -8.89
CA GLY A 146 -8.79 -15.69 -8.09
C GLY A 146 -7.62 -14.79 -7.67
N LYS A 147 -7.88 -13.50 -7.45
CA LYS A 147 -6.88 -12.58 -6.88
C LYS A 147 -6.69 -12.86 -5.40
N GLU A 148 -5.47 -12.65 -4.92
CA GLU A 148 -5.19 -12.73 -3.47
C GLU A 148 -5.89 -11.56 -2.76
N ILE A 149 -6.67 -11.85 -1.72
CA ILE A 149 -7.40 -10.82 -0.96
C ILE A 149 -6.82 -10.78 0.44
N VAL A 150 -6.39 -9.58 0.85
CA VAL A 150 -5.88 -9.28 2.18
C VAL A 150 -6.78 -8.23 2.81
N TYR A 151 -7.01 -8.34 4.11
CA TYR A 151 -7.77 -7.35 4.87
C TYR A 151 -6.81 -6.57 5.76
N TYR A 152 -6.96 -5.25 5.80
CA TYR A 152 -6.18 -4.42 6.70
C TYR A 152 -6.59 -4.73 8.14
N ALA A 153 -5.65 -5.27 8.93
CA ALA A 153 -5.82 -5.42 10.37
C ALA A 153 -5.37 -4.11 11.03
N ASP A 154 -6.31 -3.39 11.66
CA ASP A 154 -5.94 -2.27 12.54
C ASP A 154 -5.16 -2.88 13.72
N THR A 155 -3.87 -2.59 13.81
CA THR A 155 -3.13 -2.82 15.05
C THR A 155 -3.55 -1.70 16.00
N GLU A 156 -4.43 -2.03 16.95
CA GLU A 156 -4.82 -1.14 18.05
C GLU A 156 -3.62 -0.75 18.94
#